data_AF-A0A2M8CEJ0-F1
#
_entry.id   AF-A0A2M8CEJ0-F1
#
_cell.length_a   1.000
_cell.length_b   1.000
_cell.length_c   1.000
_cell.angle_alpha   90.00
_cell.angle_beta   90.00
_cell.angle_gamma   90.00
#
_symmetry.space_group_name_H-M   'P 1'
#
loop_
_entity.id
_entity.type
_entity.pdbx_description
1 polymer ?
#
loop_
_entity_poly.entity_id
_entity_poly.type
_entity_poly.pdbx_seq_one_letter_code
_entity_poly.pdbx_strand_id
1 'polypeptide(L)'
;RDYNQDHGEMKRVVNTILQLFDYLPQDSIVIAATNQKEMVDEALLRRFDLSIEFALPDTEKIKELVKLTLKNGQFKFDKPNSVNLIIKFALGLSYYSIQKTLVTAIKRSLFDQVGKAENIKSTISTSVWRELIEEEKSALGKH
;
A
#
# COMPACT_ATOMS: atom_id res chain seq x y z
N ARG A 1 4.29 16.43 -32.43
CA ARG A 1 4.39 17.00 -31.07
C ARG A 1 5.86 16.97 -30.72
N ASP A 2 6.46 18.16 -30.64
CA ASP A 2 7.90 18.38 -30.55
C ASP A 2 8.48 17.93 -29.21
N TYR A 3 9.16 16.79 -29.20
CA TYR A 3 9.90 16.34 -28.02
C TYR A 3 11.06 17.28 -27.69
N ASN A 4 11.67 17.97 -28.66
CA ASN A 4 12.88 18.77 -28.43
C ASN A 4 12.69 20.01 -27.55
N GLN A 5 11.48 20.59 -27.47
CA GLN A 5 11.23 21.79 -26.67
C GLN A 5 11.01 21.46 -25.19
N ASP A 6 10.33 20.35 -24.89
CA ASP A 6 10.14 19.84 -23.52
C ASP A 6 11.47 19.47 -22.83
N HIS A 7 12.48 19.05 -23.60
CA HIS A 7 13.79 18.68 -23.05
C HIS A 7 14.52 19.87 -22.42
N GLY A 8 14.32 21.09 -22.94
CA GLY A 8 14.94 22.30 -22.39
C GLY A 8 14.28 22.76 -21.09
N GLU A 9 12.95 22.67 -21.01
CA GLU A 9 12.20 23.05 -19.82
C GLU A 9 12.41 22.04 -18.68
N MET A 10 12.37 20.74 -18.97
CA MET A 10 12.62 19.70 -17.98
C MET A 10 14.01 19.85 -17.35
N LYS A 11 15.05 20.07 -18.16
CA LYS A 11 16.41 20.34 -17.65
C LYS A 11 16.47 21.58 -16.76
N ARG A 12 15.74 22.64 -17.12
CA ARG A 12 15.68 23.86 -16.29
C ARG A 12 14.99 23.58 -14.95
N VAL A 13 13.89 22.84 -14.94
CA VAL A 13 13.18 22.46 -13.72
C VAL A 13 14.08 21.62 -12.80
N VAL A 14 14.77 20.62 -13.35
CA VAL A 14 15.72 19.79 -12.58
C VAL A 14 16.82 20.64 -11.94
N ASN A 15 17.41 21.57 -12.70
CA ASN A 15 18.43 22.48 -12.17
C ASN A 15 17.89 23.39 -11.05
N THR A 16 16.67 23.91 -11.20
CA THR A 16 16.03 24.70 -10.14
C THR A 16 15.84 23.86 -8.88
N ILE A 17 15.37 22.61 -9.00
CA ILE A 17 15.20 21.72 -7.84
C ILE A 17 16.55 21.45 -7.18
N LEU A 18 17.61 21.16 -7.94
CA LEU A 18 18.96 20.96 -7.39
C LEU A 18 19.46 22.19 -6.61
N GLN A 19 19.23 23.39 -7.14
CA GLN A 19 19.56 24.62 -6.42
C GLN A 19 18.77 24.75 -5.13
N LEU A 20 17.47 24.45 -5.14
CA LEU A 20 16.65 24.47 -3.92
C LEU A 20 17.18 23.49 -2.87
N PHE A 21 17.66 22.31 -3.26
CA PHE A 21 18.34 21.38 -2.35
C PHE A 21 19.60 21.99 -1.72
N ASP A 22 20.42 22.70 -2.51
CA ASP A 22 21.64 23.36 -2.01
C ASP A 22 21.37 24.54 -1.06
N TYR A 23 20.19 25.19 -1.18
CA TYR A 23 19.77 26.29 -0.32
C TYR A 23 19.00 25.85 0.94
N LEU A 24 18.77 24.55 1.13
CA LEU A 24 18.08 24.07 2.33
C LEU A 24 18.93 24.35 3.59
N PRO A 25 18.30 24.81 4.69
CA PRO A 25 18.97 24.89 5.98
C PRO A 25 19.53 23.54 6.42
N GLN A 26 20.65 23.54 7.14
CA GLN A 26 21.30 22.31 7.61
C GLN A 26 20.42 21.46 8.53
N ASP A 27 19.43 22.07 9.19
CA ASP A 27 18.48 21.39 10.09
C ASP A 27 17.22 20.86 9.36
N SER A 28 17.27 20.68 8.04
CA SER A 28 16.14 20.22 7.23
C SER A 28 16.24 18.74 6.86
N ILE A 29 15.11 18.04 6.86
CA ILE A 29 15.00 16.67 6.32
C ILE A 29 14.04 16.70 5.13
N VAL A 30 14.50 16.18 3.99
CA VAL A 30 13.67 16.04 2.77
C VAL A 30 13.26 14.58 2.60
N ILE A 31 11.95 14.35 2.44
CA ILE A 31 11.39 13.03 2.15
C ILE A 31 10.64 13.13 0.81
N ALA A 32 10.97 12.24 -0.11
CA ALA A 32 10.31 12.11 -1.40
C ALA A 32 9.84 10.67 -1.62
N ALA A 33 8.72 10.51 -2.34
CA ALA A 33 8.18 9.21 -2.73
C ALA A 33 7.86 9.24 -4.23
N THR A 34 8.28 8.20 -4.96
CA THR A 34 8.00 8.03 -6.39
C THR A 34 7.72 6.57 -6.69
N ASN A 35 6.79 6.32 -7.62
CA ASN A 35 6.53 5.00 -8.18
C ASN A 35 7.35 4.73 -9.45
N GLN A 36 8.06 5.74 -9.97
CA GLN A 36 8.84 5.72 -11.20
C GLN A 36 10.21 6.34 -10.93
N LYS A 37 11.09 5.58 -10.26
CA LYS A 37 12.43 6.06 -9.89
C LYS A 37 13.31 6.26 -11.12
N GLU A 38 13.13 5.40 -12.12
CA GLU A 38 13.83 5.39 -13.40
C GLU A 38 13.58 6.63 -14.28
N MET A 39 12.49 7.37 -14.01
CA MET A 39 12.19 8.63 -14.69
C MET A 39 12.81 9.85 -14.00
N VAL A 40 13.39 9.68 -12.81
CA VAL A 40 14.02 10.76 -12.05
C VAL A 40 15.46 10.96 -12.52
N ASP A 41 15.86 12.22 -12.71
CA ASP A 41 17.22 12.58 -13.09
C ASP A 41 18.26 12.08 -12.06
N GLU A 42 19.36 11.51 -12.55
CA GLU A 42 20.40 10.91 -11.71
C GLU A 42 21.05 11.95 -10.77
N ALA A 43 21.19 13.20 -11.19
CA ALA A 43 21.77 14.26 -10.37
C ALA A 43 20.89 14.59 -9.15
N LEU A 44 19.56 14.51 -9.30
CA LEU A 44 18.64 14.65 -8.17
C LEU A 44 18.72 13.46 -7.22
N LEU A 45 18.79 12.24 -7.76
CA LEU A 45 18.91 11.03 -6.93
C LEU A 45 20.17 11.05 -6.05
N ARG A 46 21.28 11.61 -6.53
CA ARG A 46 22.51 11.77 -5.74
C ARG A 46 22.39 12.75 -4.55
N ARG A 47 21.35 13.59 -4.49
CA ARG A 47 21.08 14.47 -3.34
C ARG A 47 20.31 13.80 -2.21
N PHE A 48 19.82 12.58 -2.43
CA PHE A 48 19.22 11.78 -1.39
C PHE A 48 20.26 10.78 -0.86
N ASP A 49 20.69 10.98 0.37
CA ASP A 49 21.66 10.07 1.03
C ASP A 49 21.08 8.66 1.25
N LEU A 50 19.76 8.57 1.41
CA LEU A 50 19.04 7.33 1.67
C LEU A 50 17.97 7.09 0.60
N SER A 51 18.02 5.90 -0.02
CA SER A 51 16.96 5.40 -0.90
C SER A 51 16.39 4.11 -0.32
N ILE A 52 15.10 4.13 0.01
CA ILE A 52 14.38 2.96 0.54
C ILE A 52 13.46 2.44 -0.55
N GLU A 53 13.64 1.18 -0.93
CA GLU A 53 12.75 0.51 -1.87
C GLU A 53 11.62 -0.19 -1.11
N PHE A 54 10.38 0.07 -1.54
CA PHE A 54 9.19 -0.56 -0.99
C PHE A 54 8.79 -1.77 -1.84
N ALA A 55 9.33 -2.94 -1.49
CA ALA A 55 8.89 -4.19 -2.08
C ALA A 55 7.48 -4.60 -1.62
N LEU A 56 6.86 -5.50 -2.38
CA LEU A 56 5.61 -6.15 -1.97
C LEU A 56 5.77 -6.84 -0.60
N PRO A 57 4.72 -6.86 0.23
CA PRO A 57 4.78 -7.45 1.55
C PRO A 57 5.00 -8.97 1.49
N ASP A 58 5.87 -9.47 2.36
CA ASP A 58 6.01 -10.90 2.62
C ASP A 58 4.92 -11.40 3.58
N THR A 59 4.90 -12.72 3.83
CA THR A 59 3.89 -13.34 4.69
C THR A 59 3.85 -12.74 6.10
N GLU A 60 4.99 -12.37 6.67
CA GLU A 60 5.06 -11.81 8.03
C GLU A 60 4.57 -10.36 8.06
N LYS A 61 4.96 -9.55 7.08
CA LYS A 61 4.44 -8.19 6.88
C LYS A 61 2.93 -8.18 6.64
N ILE A 62 2.39 -9.15 5.89
CA ILE A 62 0.94 -9.28 5.71
C ILE A 62 0.27 -9.63 7.03
N LYS A 63 0.82 -10.56 7.84
CA LYS A 63 0.28 -10.86 9.19
C LYS A 63 0.26 -9.63 10.08
N GLU A 64 1.32 -8.85 10.06
CA GLU A 64 1.42 -7.60 10.82
C GLU A 64 0.39 -6.58 10.34
N LEU A 65 0.28 -6.36 9.03
CA LEU A 65 -0.73 -5.48 8.43
C LEU A 65 -2.15 -5.89 8.85
N VAL A 66 -2.45 -7.18 8.82
CA VAL A 66 -3.73 -7.72 9.27
C VAL A 66 -3.93 -7.39 10.75
N LYS A 67 -2.97 -7.72 11.62
CA LYS A 67 -3.06 -7.45 13.06
C LYS A 67 -3.27 -5.95 13.37
N LEU A 68 -2.55 -5.07 12.68
CA LEU A 68 -2.69 -3.61 12.78
C LEU A 68 -4.08 -3.15 12.33
N THR A 69 -4.56 -3.67 11.20
CA THR A 69 -5.89 -3.34 10.66
C THR A 69 -7.02 -3.80 11.57
N LEU A 70 -6.85 -4.93 12.27
CA LEU A 70 -7.77 -5.43 13.29
C LEU A 70 -7.72 -4.63 14.60
N LYS A 71 -7.02 -3.49 14.63
CA LYS A 71 -6.80 -2.63 15.80
C LYS A 71 -6.33 -3.43 17.02
N ASN A 72 -5.36 -4.33 16.83
CA ASN A 72 -4.79 -5.15 17.90
C ASN A 72 -5.81 -5.96 18.72
N GLY A 73 -6.83 -6.53 18.07
CA GLY A 73 -7.74 -7.50 18.69
C GLY A 73 -9.15 -6.98 18.97
N GLN A 74 -9.50 -5.78 18.51
CA GLN A 74 -10.90 -5.33 18.50
C GLN A 74 -11.75 -6.19 17.58
N PHE A 75 -11.17 -6.72 16.50
CA PHE A 75 -11.83 -7.63 15.58
C PHE A 75 -11.15 -9.01 15.57
N LYS A 76 -11.94 -10.07 15.46
CA LYS A 76 -11.48 -11.45 15.39
C LYS A 76 -12.04 -12.12 14.13
N PHE A 77 -11.28 -13.03 13.55
CA PHE A 77 -11.81 -13.85 12.45
C PHE A 77 -12.71 -14.96 13.00
N ASP A 78 -13.74 -15.32 12.24
CA ASP A 78 -14.62 -16.46 12.53
C ASP A 78 -13.85 -17.80 12.55
N LYS A 79 -12.89 -17.97 11.63
CA LYS A 79 -12.05 -19.16 11.48
C LYS A 79 -10.56 -18.80 11.50
N PRO A 80 -9.95 -18.62 12.69
CA PRO A 80 -8.56 -18.15 12.80
C PRO A 80 -7.55 -19.08 12.11
N ASN A 81 -7.81 -20.39 12.08
CA ASN A 81 -6.92 -21.36 11.42
C ASN A 81 -6.84 -21.17 9.89
N SER A 82 -7.89 -20.61 9.28
CA SER A 82 -7.95 -20.39 7.82
C SER A 82 -7.23 -19.11 7.38
N VAL A 83 -6.95 -18.19 8.31
CA VAL A 83 -6.33 -16.88 8.05
C VAL A 83 -4.93 -17.05 7.46
N ASN A 84 -4.14 -17.99 7.99
CA ASN A 84 -2.80 -18.27 7.48
C ASN A 84 -2.79 -18.69 6.00
N LEU A 85 -3.83 -19.39 5.55
CA LEU A 85 -3.96 -19.78 4.14
C LEU A 85 -4.30 -18.58 3.26
N ILE A 86 -5.18 -17.69 3.73
CA ILE A 86 -5.56 -16.46 3.01
C ILE A 86 -4.35 -15.53 2.89
N ILE A 87 -3.54 -15.41 3.94
CA ILE A 87 -2.31 -14.62 3.93
C ILE A 87 -1.32 -15.16 2.88
N LYS A 88 -1.11 -16.47 2.83
CA LYS A 88 -0.26 -17.09 1.79
C LYS A 88 -0.81 -16.82 0.39
N PHE A 89 -2.13 -16.81 0.24
CA PHE A 89 -2.77 -16.55 -1.04
C PHE A 89 -2.68 -15.07 -1.48
N ALA A 90 -2.65 -14.14 -0.52
CA ALA A 90 -2.50 -12.70 -0.72
C ALA A 90 -1.08 -12.26 -1.12
N LEU A 91 -0.11 -13.18 -1.15
CA LEU A 91 1.24 -12.90 -1.66
C LEU A 91 1.17 -12.40 -3.11
N GLY A 92 1.94 -11.34 -3.40
CA GLY A 92 1.94 -10.66 -4.70
C GLY A 92 1.03 -9.44 -4.78
N LEU A 93 0.22 -9.17 -3.75
CA LEU A 93 -0.61 -7.96 -3.67
C LEU A 93 0.11 -6.82 -2.95
N SER A 94 -0.21 -5.58 -3.32
CA SER A 94 0.27 -4.39 -2.59
C SER A 94 -0.34 -4.29 -1.19
N TYR A 95 0.31 -3.57 -0.28
CA TYR A 95 -0.24 -3.23 1.04
C TYR A 95 -1.66 -2.64 0.94
N TYR A 96 -1.85 -1.73 -0.01
CA TYR A 96 -3.14 -1.09 -0.26
C TYR A 96 -4.22 -2.10 -0.62
N SER A 97 -3.99 -2.99 -1.59
CA SER A 97 -4.97 -4.00 -2.01
C SER A 97 -5.37 -4.92 -0.85
N ILE A 98 -4.40 -5.39 -0.06
CA ILE A 98 -4.66 -6.26 1.09
C ILE A 98 -5.46 -5.52 2.16
N GLN A 99 -5.07 -4.29 2.50
CA GLN A 99 -5.78 -3.51 3.51
C GLN A 99 -7.21 -3.16 3.05
N LYS A 100 -7.37 -2.76 1.78
CA LYS A 100 -8.67 -2.45 1.18
C LYS A 100 -9.62 -3.65 1.23
N THR A 101 -9.16 -4.83 0.83
CA THR A 101 -9.98 -6.06 0.89
C THR A 101 -10.34 -6.43 2.32
N LEU A 102 -9.40 -6.30 3.26
CA LEU A 102 -9.65 -6.58 4.67
C LEU A 102 -10.66 -5.60 5.29
N VAL A 103 -10.51 -4.30 5.06
CA VAL A 103 -11.47 -3.29 5.53
C VAL A 103 -12.84 -3.49 4.89
N THR A 104 -12.88 -3.87 3.62
CA THR A 104 -14.14 -4.18 2.93
C THR A 104 -14.80 -5.42 3.52
N ALA A 105 -14.03 -6.47 3.84
CA ALA A 105 -14.53 -7.65 4.53
C ALA A 105 -15.09 -7.30 5.91
N ILE A 106 -14.39 -6.46 6.68
CA ILE A 106 -14.89 -5.95 7.98
C ILE A 106 -16.23 -5.24 7.81
N LYS A 107 -16.33 -4.30 6.86
CA LYS A 107 -17.57 -3.56 6.60
C LYS A 107 -18.72 -4.50 6.23
N ARG A 108 -18.49 -5.45 5.32
CA ARG A 108 -19.50 -6.44 4.89
C ARG A 108 -19.96 -7.33 6.05
N SER A 109 -19.03 -7.83 6.86
CA SER A 109 -19.34 -8.68 8.01
C SER A 109 -20.12 -7.93 9.10
N LEU A 110 -19.81 -6.65 9.34
CA LEU A 110 -20.57 -5.83 10.28
C LEU A 110 -21.98 -5.52 9.76
N PHE A 111 -22.11 -5.20 8.46
CA PHE A 111 -23.41 -4.89 7.87
C PHE A 111 -24.39 -6.07 7.93
N ASP A 112 -23.93 -7.31 7.71
CA ASP A 112 -24.77 -8.51 7.85
C ASP A 112 -25.31 -8.72 9.28
N GLN A 113 -24.59 -8.22 10.30
CA GLN A 113 -25.03 -8.29 11.69
C GLN A 113 -26.01 -7.17 12.09
N VAL A 114 -25.97 -6.01 11.43
CA VAL A 114 -26.88 -4.90 11.72
C VAL A 114 -28.34 -5.28 11.45
N GLY A 115 -28.60 -6.19 10.50
CA GLY A 115 -29.94 -6.76 10.28
C GLY A 115 -30.44 -7.70 11.38
N LYS A 116 -29.60 -8.06 12.36
CA LYS A 116 -29.86 -9.02 13.43
C LYS A 116 -29.47 -8.37 14.78
N ALA A 117 -30.22 -7.37 15.25
CA ALA A 117 -30.04 -6.80 16.60
C ALA A 117 -30.05 -7.95 17.64
N GLU A 118 -29.13 -8.07 18.61
CA GLU A 118 -28.81 -7.11 19.68
C GLU A 118 -27.33 -7.12 20.13
N ASN A 119 -26.40 -7.75 19.40
CA ASN A 119 -24.98 -7.73 19.78
C ASN A 119 -24.10 -7.80 18.53
N ILE A 120 -23.60 -6.64 18.08
CA ILE A 120 -22.59 -6.58 17.02
C ILE A 120 -21.33 -7.26 17.57
N LYS A 121 -21.10 -8.51 17.16
CA LYS A 121 -19.85 -9.21 17.46
C LYS A 121 -18.82 -8.72 16.46
N SER A 122 -17.67 -8.25 16.94
CA SER A 122 -16.55 -7.83 16.10
C SER A 122 -15.86 -9.01 15.39
N THR A 123 -16.64 -9.84 14.70
CA THR A 123 -16.20 -11.05 14.01
C THR A 123 -16.21 -10.81 12.50
N ILE A 124 -15.09 -11.11 11.85
CA ILE A 124 -14.90 -10.95 10.40
C ILE A 124 -15.03 -12.32 9.73
N SER A 125 -15.79 -12.36 8.64
CA SER A 125 -16.00 -13.56 7.83
C SER A 125 -14.75 -13.85 6.98
N THR A 126 -14.08 -14.95 7.27
CA THR A 126 -12.90 -15.40 6.51
C THR A 126 -13.21 -15.75 5.05
N SER A 127 -14.42 -16.22 4.75
CA SER A 127 -14.87 -16.51 3.39
C SER A 127 -14.94 -15.24 2.53
N VAL A 128 -15.56 -14.19 3.06
CA VAL A 128 -15.71 -12.89 2.37
C VAL A 128 -14.35 -12.27 2.09
N TRP A 129 -13.42 -12.35 3.06
CA TRP A 129 -12.09 -11.82 2.83
C TRP A 129 -11.29 -12.62 1.79
N ARG A 130 -11.41 -13.95 1.78
CA ARG A 130 -10.79 -14.80 0.74
C ARG A 130 -11.30 -14.43 -0.66
N GLU A 131 -12.60 -14.33 -0.83
CA GLU A 131 -13.24 -13.97 -2.10
C GLU A 131 -12.71 -12.62 -2.63
N LEU A 132 -12.66 -11.60 -1.77
CA LEU A 132 -12.14 -10.28 -2.13
C LEU A 132 -10.66 -10.30 -2.54
N ILE A 133 -9.85 -11.16 -1.92
CA ILE A 133 -8.44 -11.35 -2.31
C ILE A 133 -8.35 -12.07 -3.67
N GLU A 134 -9.20 -13.06 -3.93
CA GLU A 134 -9.28 -13.75 -5.22
C GLU A 134 -9.69 -12.81 -6.36
N GLU A 135 -10.68 -11.94 -6.12
CA GLU A 135 -11.10 -10.90 -7.06
C GLU A 135 -9.95 -9.94 -7.41
N GLU A 136 -9.26 -9.39 -6.40
CA GLU A 136 -8.12 -8.49 -6.63
C GLU A 136 -6.97 -9.18 -7.36
N LYS A 137 -6.69 -10.45 -7.04
CA LYS A 137 -5.65 -11.22 -7.73
C LYS A 137 -6.02 -11.51 -9.18
N SER A 138 -7.29 -11.80 -9.46
CA SER A 138 -7.81 -11.97 -10.82
C SER A 138 -7.74 -10.67 -11.63
N ALA A 139 -8.01 -9.53 -11.00
CA ALA A 139 -7.89 -8.23 -11.64
C ALA A 139 -6.43 -7.89 -12.03
N LEU A 140 -5.46 -8.24 -11.19
CA LEU A 140 -4.03 -8.05 -11.46
C LEU A 140 -3.50 -8.95 -12.58
N GLY A 141 -4.00 -10.18 -12.72
CA GLY A 141 -3.58 -11.12 -13.77
C GLY A 141 -4.16 -10.83 -15.16
N LYS A 142 -5.00 -9.82 -15.31
CA LYS A 142 -5.59 -9.39 -16.60
C LYS A 142 -4.83 -8.25 -17.28
N HIS A 143 -3.71 -7.82 -16.72
CA HIS A 143 -2.85 -6.75 -17.25
C HIS A 143 -1.50 -7.29 -17.69
#